data_AF-A0A847UYL0-F1
#
_entry.id   AF-A0A847UYL0-F1
#
_cell.length_a   1.000
_cell.length_b   1.000
_cell.length_c   1.000
_cell.angle_alpha   90.00
_cell.angle_beta   90.00
_cell.angle_gamma   90.00
#
_symmetry.space_group_name_H-M   'P 1'
#
loop_
_entity.id
_entity.type
_entity.pdbx_description
1 polymer ?
#
loop_
_entity_poly.entity_id
_entity_poly.type
_entity_poly.pdbx_seq_one_letter_code
_entity_poly.pdbx_strand_id
1 'polypeptide(L)'
;YGTTTKGVSRARLAAERKGYETVVFHASGAGGRSMERFITEGMIQGVMDMTIAEVGGHLLKGLHDAGPHRLEAAVAKGIPMVLVPGAADTIVLPPIDEVPEKYKSGRVLNKHNPTMTTMRTNVEENIAIGNFIADKLARATSNVTILIPRGGLSSIDKPGQVFYMPEANEALFKTLKNRLKGTSVEVIEDERHIYDPGFGERVFELLEMMIHEDR
;
A
#
# COMPACT_ATOMS: atom_id res chain seq x y z
N TYR A 1 -1.24 7.03 -6.44
CA TYR A 1 -0.92 6.16 -7.60
C TYR A 1 -2.16 6.07 -8.46
N GLY A 2 -2.04 6.00 -9.79
CA GLY A 2 -3.21 6.09 -10.69
C GLY A 2 -4.33 5.10 -10.35
N THR A 3 -3.96 3.85 -10.05
CA THR A 3 -4.88 2.72 -9.78
C THR A 3 -5.47 2.68 -8.38
N THR A 4 -5.10 3.60 -7.48
CA THR A 4 -5.65 3.72 -6.11
C THR A 4 -6.33 5.06 -5.83
N THR A 5 -6.29 6.00 -6.79
CA THR A 5 -6.78 7.38 -6.66
C THR A 5 -8.19 7.51 -6.07
N LYS A 6 -9.18 6.71 -6.52
CA LYS A 6 -10.56 6.86 -6.01
C LYS A 6 -10.67 6.51 -4.52
N GLY A 7 -10.03 5.42 -4.08
CA GLY A 7 -10.00 5.02 -2.67
C GLY A 7 -9.32 6.09 -1.79
N VAL A 8 -8.13 6.54 -2.22
CA VAL A 8 -7.37 7.59 -1.52
C VAL A 8 -8.17 8.90 -1.44
N SER A 9 -8.83 9.28 -2.54
CA SER A 9 -9.63 10.52 -2.58
C SER A 9 -10.79 10.48 -1.60
N ARG A 10 -11.44 9.33 -1.42
CA ARG A 10 -12.53 9.17 -0.46
C ARG A 10 -12.04 9.30 0.98
N ALA A 11 -10.93 8.65 1.31
CA ALA A 11 -10.30 8.76 2.63
C ALA A 11 -9.89 10.21 2.94
N ARG A 12 -9.22 10.88 1.98
CA ARG A 12 -8.85 12.30 2.07
C ARG A 12 -10.06 13.19 2.32
N LEU A 13 -11.10 13.06 1.50
CA LEU A 13 -12.30 13.88 1.62
C LEU A 13 -13.06 13.61 2.93
N ALA A 14 -13.02 12.38 3.46
CA ALA A 14 -13.58 12.06 4.76
C ALA A 14 -12.85 12.80 5.89
N ALA A 15 -11.52 12.81 5.85
CA ALA A 15 -10.69 13.53 6.81
C ALA A 15 -10.90 15.05 6.74
N GLU A 16 -10.89 15.62 5.54
CA GLU A 16 -11.10 17.07 5.35
C GLU A 16 -12.46 17.55 5.86
N ARG A 17 -13.52 16.75 5.66
CA ARG A 17 -14.86 17.05 6.21
C ARG A 17 -14.90 17.09 7.74
N LYS A 18 -13.95 16.44 8.41
CA LYS A 18 -13.78 16.46 9.87
C LYS A 18 -12.79 17.53 10.34
N GLY A 19 -12.26 18.35 9.43
CA GLY A 19 -11.37 19.46 9.76
C GLY A 19 -9.88 19.09 9.81
N TYR A 20 -9.49 17.91 9.35
CA TYR A 20 -8.07 17.55 9.22
C TYR A 20 -7.47 18.16 7.96
N GLU A 21 -6.26 18.70 8.08
CA GLU A 21 -5.43 19.03 6.93
C GLU A 21 -4.80 17.76 6.35
N THR A 22 -4.80 17.61 5.02
CA THR A 22 -4.27 16.41 4.38
C THR A 22 -3.22 16.75 3.33
N VAL A 23 -2.19 15.90 3.25
CA VAL A 23 -1.15 15.97 2.22
C VAL A 23 -1.10 14.63 1.50
N VAL A 24 -1.22 14.64 0.17
CA VAL A 24 -1.20 13.42 -0.64
C VAL A 24 0.15 13.27 -1.32
N PHE A 25 0.78 12.11 -1.12
CA PHE A 25 2.04 11.76 -1.76
C PHE A 25 1.81 10.78 -2.92
N HIS A 26 2.40 11.08 -4.08
CA HIS A 26 2.38 10.13 -5.19
C HIS A 26 3.40 9.01 -4.93
N ALA A 27 2.94 7.76 -4.83
CA ALA A 27 3.78 6.58 -4.59
C ALA A 27 4.71 6.22 -5.79
N SER A 28 5.68 7.10 -6.06
CA SER A 28 6.67 7.05 -7.15
C SER A 28 8.07 6.63 -6.67
N GLY A 29 8.18 6.14 -5.43
CA GLY A 29 9.44 5.97 -4.70
C GLY A 29 9.84 7.25 -3.98
N ALA A 30 9.88 8.37 -4.71
CA ALA A 30 10.17 9.68 -4.11
C ALA A 30 9.05 10.15 -3.15
N GLY A 31 7.78 9.93 -3.49
CA GLY A 31 6.68 10.35 -2.63
C GLY A 31 6.65 9.62 -1.29
N GLY A 32 6.86 8.30 -1.27
CA GLY A 32 7.02 7.55 -0.02
C GLY A 32 8.14 8.09 0.83
N ARG A 33 9.34 8.31 0.25
CA ARG A 33 10.48 8.89 0.98
C ARG A 33 10.18 10.29 1.53
N SER A 34 9.49 11.13 0.77
CA SER A 34 9.06 12.46 1.23
C SER A 34 8.09 12.36 2.41
N MET A 35 7.13 11.43 2.35
CA MET A 35 6.20 11.17 3.46
C MET A 35 6.94 10.73 4.72
N GLU A 36 7.84 9.75 4.62
CA GLU A 36 8.66 9.27 5.76
C GLU A 36 9.48 10.41 6.39
N ARG A 37 10.02 11.31 5.56
CA ARG A 37 10.74 12.50 6.02
C ARG A 37 9.82 13.46 6.78
N PHE A 38 8.63 13.74 6.27
CA PHE A 38 7.67 14.65 6.92
C PHE A 38 7.19 14.09 8.26
N ILE A 39 7.00 12.77 8.36
CA ILE A 39 6.74 12.07 9.63
C ILE A 39 7.92 12.27 10.59
N THR A 40 9.14 12.06 10.11
CA THR A 40 10.36 12.19 10.93
C THR A 40 10.54 13.61 11.46
N GLU A 41 10.21 14.62 10.65
CA GLU A 41 10.26 16.05 10.98
C GLU A 41 9.07 16.51 11.86
N GLY A 42 8.12 15.62 12.17
CA GLY A 42 6.97 15.91 13.05
C GLY A 42 5.84 16.70 12.38
N MET A 43 5.87 16.86 11.06
CA MET A 43 4.85 17.57 10.29
C MET A 43 3.56 16.75 10.10
N ILE A 44 3.65 15.42 10.19
CA ILE A 44 2.53 14.48 10.05
C ILE A 44 2.29 13.79 11.40
N GLN A 45 1.04 13.79 11.87
CA GLN A 45 0.63 13.19 13.15
C GLN A 45 -0.23 11.93 13.00
N GLY A 46 -0.58 11.54 11.76
CA GLY A 46 -1.31 10.32 11.46
C GLY A 46 -1.22 9.98 9.97
N VAL A 47 -1.24 8.69 9.62
CA VAL A 47 -0.94 8.22 8.25
C VAL A 47 -2.04 7.28 7.74
N MET A 48 -2.60 7.59 6.57
CA MET A 48 -3.38 6.65 5.76
C MET A 48 -2.50 6.14 4.61
N ASP A 49 -1.70 5.12 4.85
CA ASP A 49 -0.77 4.56 3.87
C ASP A 49 -1.49 3.59 2.93
N MET A 50 -2.24 4.14 2.00
CA MET A 50 -3.17 3.38 1.17
C MET A 50 -2.56 2.81 -0.12
N THR A 51 -1.26 3.02 -0.38
CA THR A 51 -0.63 2.58 -1.62
C THR A 51 0.83 2.21 -1.41
N ILE A 52 1.12 0.91 -1.45
CA ILE A 52 2.43 0.34 -1.09
C ILE A 52 3.19 -0.26 -2.28
N ALA A 53 2.81 0.10 -3.52
CA ALA A 53 3.50 -0.31 -4.75
C ALA A 53 5.02 -0.09 -4.70
N GLU A 54 5.48 0.89 -3.91
CA GLU A 54 6.90 1.20 -3.75
C GLU A 54 7.71 0.11 -3.03
N VAL A 55 7.06 -0.69 -2.19
CA VAL A 55 7.68 -1.87 -1.55
C VAL A 55 8.02 -2.90 -2.63
N GLY A 56 7.07 -3.21 -3.51
CA GLY A 56 7.29 -4.07 -4.66
C GLY A 56 8.38 -3.49 -5.57
N GLY A 57 8.32 -2.18 -5.85
CA GLY A 57 9.36 -1.47 -6.61
C GLY A 57 10.76 -1.68 -6.05
N HIS A 58 10.92 -1.57 -4.73
CA HIS A 58 12.21 -1.80 -4.05
C HIS A 58 12.71 -3.24 -4.18
N LEU A 59 11.83 -4.21 -3.86
CA LEU A 59 12.18 -5.63 -3.84
C LEU A 59 12.51 -6.17 -5.24
N LEU A 60 11.82 -5.66 -6.27
CA LEU A 60 11.91 -6.17 -7.64
C LEU A 60 12.71 -5.28 -8.59
N LYS A 61 13.32 -4.21 -8.07
CA LYS A 61 14.10 -3.23 -8.87
C LYS A 61 13.24 -2.57 -9.96
N GLY A 62 12.01 -2.22 -9.60
CA GLY A 62 11.13 -1.38 -10.42
C GLY A 62 11.48 0.11 -10.31
N LEU A 63 10.86 0.93 -11.15
CA LEU A 63 11.11 2.38 -11.21
C LEU A 63 10.69 3.11 -9.92
N HIS A 64 9.61 2.66 -9.28
CA HIS A 64 9.06 3.31 -8.08
C HIS A 64 9.68 2.69 -6.82
N ASP A 65 11.00 2.76 -6.68
CA ASP A 65 11.71 2.26 -5.50
C ASP A 65 11.71 3.31 -4.38
N ALA A 66 11.10 3.03 -3.22
CA ALA A 66 11.17 3.90 -2.03
C ALA A 66 12.34 3.61 -1.09
N GLY A 67 13.09 2.53 -1.33
CA GLY A 67 14.24 2.13 -0.53
C GLY A 67 13.89 1.23 0.65
N PRO A 68 14.91 0.74 1.38
CA PRO A 68 14.75 -0.26 2.43
C PRO A 68 14.09 0.29 3.71
N HIS A 69 14.01 1.62 3.86
CA HIS A 69 13.47 2.31 5.04
C HIS A 69 11.97 2.63 4.95
N ARG A 70 11.31 2.21 3.86
CA ARG A 70 9.86 2.40 3.71
C ARG A 70 9.13 1.68 4.85
N LEU A 71 8.11 2.34 5.42
CA LEU A 71 7.28 1.95 6.57
C LEU A 71 7.95 2.06 7.95
N GLU A 72 9.09 2.74 8.07
CA GLU A 72 9.81 2.85 9.36
C GLU A 72 9.45 4.09 10.18
N ALA A 73 9.17 5.24 9.56
CA ALA A 73 9.08 6.50 10.29
C ALA A 73 7.85 6.56 11.21
N ALA A 74 6.68 6.10 10.76
CA ALA A 74 5.47 6.09 11.58
C ALA A 74 5.65 5.20 12.82
N VAL A 75 6.22 4.02 12.64
CA VAL A 75 6.56 3.08 13.73
C VAL A 75 7.57 3.70 14.70
N ALA A 76 8.63 4.32 14.18
CA ALA A 76 9.66 4.94 15.01
C ALA A 76 9.17 6.17 15.78
N LYS A 77 8.20 6.91 15.23
CA LYS A 77 7.56 8.06 15.88
C LYS A 77 6.38 7.69 16.77
N GLY A 78 5.87 6.46 16.66
CA GLY A 78 4.69 6.00 17.40
C GLY A 78 3.42 6.77 17.02
N ILE A 79 3.31 7.25 15.77
CA ILE A 79 2.09 7.93 15.31
C ILE A 79 1.08 6.93 14.73
N PRO A 80 -0.23 7.18 14.86
CA PRO A 80 -1.27 6.36 14.26
C PRO A 80 -1.10 6.12 12.75
N MET A 81 -1.23 4.87 12.34
CA MET A 81 -1.15 4.49 10.92
C MET A 81 -2.19 3.42 10.56
N VAL A 82 -2.95 3.70 9.51
CA VAL A 82 -3.74 2.70 8.79
C VAL A 82 -3.06 2.40 7.46
N LEU A 83 -2.62 1.16 7.28
CA LEU A 83 -2.03 0.67 6.03
C LEU A 83 -3.06 -0.10 5.22
N VAL A 84 -3.10 0.16 3.92
CA VAL A 84 -3.82 -0.68 2.94
C VAL A 84 -2.78 -1.23 1.96
N PRO A 85 -2.78 -2.53 1.64
CA PRO A 85 -1.90 -3.11 0.62
C PRO A 85 -2.27 -2.69 -0.82
N GLY A 86 -2.72 -1.46 -1.02
CA GLY A 86 -3.13 -0.93 -2.31
C GLY A 86 -1.98 -0.89 -3.31
N ALA A 87 -2.29 -1.26 -4.54
CA ALA A 87 -1.34 -1.41 -5.65
C ALA A 87 -0.15 -2.36 -5.40
N ALA A 88 -0.21 -3.26 -4.40
CA ALA A 88 0.82 -4.30 -4.22
C ALA A 88 0.90 -5.28 -5.41
N ASP A 89 -0.18 -5.33 -6.19
CA ASP A 89 -0.28 -6.06 -7.45
C ASP A 89 0.60 -5.51 -8.58
N THR A 90 1.14 -4.30 -8.44
CA THR A 90 1.72 -3.54 -9.56
C THR A 90 3.19 -3.17 -9.33
N ILE A 91 4.04 -3.55 -10.30
CA ILE A 91 5.40 -3.03 -10.43
C ILE A 91 5.47 -2.12 -11.66
N VAL A 92 6.04 -0.92 -11.50
CA VAL A 92 6.34 -0.04 -12.64
C VAL A 92 7.72 -0.36 -13.16
N LEU A 93 7.81 -0.63 -14.45
CA LEU A 93 9.02 -0.92 -15.19
C LEU A 93 9.24 0.14 -16.28
N PRO A 94 10.44 0.20 -16.88
CA PRO A 94 10.72 0.98 -18.08
C PRO A 94 9.73 0.71 -19.25
N PRO A 95 9.84 1.48 -20.35
CA PRO A 95 9.13 1.19 -21.60
C PRO A 95 9.25 -0.29 -22.02
N ILE A 96 8.27 -0.79 -22.77
CA ILE A 96 8.12 -2.24 -23.06
C ILE A 96 9.36 -2.86 -23.74
N ASP A 97 10.06 -2.07 -24.54
CA ASP A 97 11.31 -2.38 -25.24
C ASP A 97 12.52 -2.45 -24.30
N GLU A 98 12.46 -1.77 -23.16
CA GLU A 98 13.50 -1.73 -22.12
C GLU A 98 13.18 -2.61 -20.89
N VAL A 99 12.06 -3.33 -20.89
CA VAL A 99 11.72 -4.27 -19.81
C VAL A 99 12.83 -5.33 -19.67
N PRO A 100 13.37 -5.59 -18.47
CA PRO A 100 14.39 -6.62 -18.26
C PRO A 100 13.94 -8.00 -18.78
N GLU A 101 14.85 -8.73 -19.44
CA GLU A 101 14.52 -9.99 -20.13
C GLU A 101 13.84 -11.03 -19.21
N LYS A 102 14.28 -11.09 -17.95
CA LYS A 102 13.69 -11.95 -16.90
C LYS A 102 12.19 -11.72 -16.67
N TYR A 103 11.66 -10.56 -17.07
CA TYR A 103 10.25 -10.18 -16.90
C TYR A 103 9.44 -10.25 -18.20
N LYS A 104 10.08 -10.53 -19.36
CA LYS A 104 9.35 -10.61 -20.64
C LYS A 104 8.59 -11.92 -20.82
N SER A 105 9.05 -13.00 -20.20
CA SER A 105 8.42 -14.33 -20.28
C SER A 105 7.75 -14.71 -18.95
N GLY A 106 6.57 -15.33 -19.03
CA GLY A 106 5.84 -15.83 -17.85
C GLY A 106 5.25 -14.75 -16.93
N ARG A 107 5.22 -13.49 -17.36
CA ARG A 107 4.66 -12.36 -16.61
C ARG A 107 3.48 -11.73 -17.34
N VAL A 108 2.55 -11.17 -16.57
CA VAL A 108 1.48 -10.32 -17.11
C VAL A 108 1.98 -8.88 -17.17
N LEU A 109 2.21 -8.39 -18.37
CA LEU A 109 2.61 -7.01 -18.64
C LEU A 109 1.43 -6.23 -19.20
N ASN A 110 1.30 -4.99 -18.77
CA ASN A 110 0.31 -4.04 -19.26
C ASN A 110 1.03 -2.75 -19.68
N LYS A 111 0.98 -2.44 -20.98
CA LYS A 111 1.57 -1.22 -21.55
C LYS A 111 0.75 -0.02 -21.09
N HIS A 112 1.21 0.64 -20.02
CA HIS A 112 0.47 1.72 -19.40
C HIS A 112 0.51 3.00 -20.23
N ASN A 113 1.71 3.39 -20.68
CA ASN A 113 1.93 4.51 -21.59
C ASN A 113 3.26 4.32 -22.35
N PRO A 114 3.65 5.21 -23.29
CA PRO A 114 4.92 5.06 -24.03
C PRO A 114 6.18 5.06 -23.17
N THR A 115 6.12 5.60 -21.95
CA THR A 115 7.27 5.76 -21.06
C THR A 115 7.36 4.67 -19.97
N MET A 116 6.32 3.85 -19.78
CA MET A 116 6.23 2.92 -18.65
C MET A 116 5.39 1.69 -18.97
N THR A 117 5.86 0.53 -18.49
CA THR A 117 5.13 -0.73 -18.47
C THR A 117 4.77 -1.09 -17.03
N THR A 118 3.56 -1.58 -16.80
CA THR A 118 3.17 -2.16 -15.51
C THR A 118 3.26 -3.67 -15.58
N MET A 119 3.73 -4.31 -14.51
CA MET A 119 3.82 -5.77 -14.38
C MET A 119 3.03 -6.24 -13.16
N ARG A 120 2.23 -7.30 -13.34
CA ARG A 120 1.54 -7.98 -12.23
C ARG A 120 2.54 -8.69 -11.33
N THR A 121 2.43 -8.51 -10.00
CA THR A 121 3.18 -9.30 -9.02
C THR A 121 2.61 -10.71 -8.89
N ASN A 122 3.50 -11.71 -8.75
CA ASN A 122 3.13 -13.11 -8.59
C ASN A 122 2.96 -13.52 -7.11
N VAL A 123 2.68 -14.80 -6.85
CA VAL A 123 2.46 -15.33 -5.49
C VAL A 123 3.69 -15.15 -4.62
N GLU A 124 4.87 -15.54 -5.11
CA GLU A 124 6.13 -15.47 -4.36
C GLU A 124 6.51 -14.03 -4.02
N GLU A 125 6.27 -13.09 -4.93
CA GLU A 125 6.52 -11.67 -4.73
C GLU A 125 5.54 -11.05 -3.74
N ASN A 126 4.28 -11.47 -3.76
CA ASN A 126 3.30 -11.04 -2.76
C ASN A 126 3.64 -11.54 -1.35
N ILE A 127 4.20 -12.75 -1.24
CA ILE A 127 4.78 -13.25 0.02
C ILE A 127 5.97 -12.38 0.44
N ALA A 128 6.87 -12.04 -0.47
CA ALA A 128 8.03 -11.20 -0.19
C ALA A 128 7.61 -9.78 0.27
N ILE A 129 6.62 -9.18 -0.40
CA ILE A 129 6.03 -7.89 -0.01
C ILE A 129 5.40 -7.99 1.39
N GLY A 130 4.62 -9.03 1.65
CA GLY A 130 4.01 -9.26 2.96
C GLY A 130 5.05 -9.42 4.07
N ASN A 131 6.14 -10.14 3.81
CA ASN A 131 7.25 -10.27 4.74
C ASN A 131 7.93 -8.93 5.02
N PHE A 132 8.22 -8.14 3.97
CA PHE A 132 8.81 -6.81 4.14
C PHE A 132 7.93 -5.92 5.03
N ILE A 133 6.63 -5.84 4.74
CA ILE A 133 5.69 -5.05 5.54
C ILE A 133 5.67 -5.53 6.98
N ALA A 134 5.54 -6.85 7.21
CA ALA A 134 5.49 -7.40 8.55
C ALA A 134 6.78 -7.17 9.35
N ASP A 135 7.96 -7.27 8.72
CA ASP A 135 9.25 -7.02 9.35
C ASP A 135 9.36 -5.58 9.87
N LYS A 136 8.77 -4.62 9.16
CA LYS A 136 8.73 -3.22 9.61
C LYS A 136 7.75 -3.02 10.75
N LEU A 137 6.53 -3.56 10.61
CA LEU A 137 5.43 -3.25 11.51
C LEU A 137 5.42 -4.10 12.79
N ALA A 138 6.03 -5.29 12.81
CA ALA A 138 6.01 -6.18 13.98
C ALA A 138 6.64 -5.57 15.25
N ARG A 139 7.42 -4.49 15.11
CA ARG A 139 8.05 -3.76 16.22
C ARG A 139 7.23 -2.56 16.70
N ALA A 140 6.08 -2.28 16.09
CA ALA A 140 5.19 -1.22 16.56
C ALA A 140 4.73 -1.51 17.99
N THR A 141 4.76 -0.50 18.86
CA THR A 141 4.37 -0.66 20.27
C THR A 141 2.88 -0.44 20.49
N SER A 142 2.22 0.35 19.63
CA SER A 142 0.77 0.43 19.43
C SER A 142 0.47 1.42 18.29
N ASN A 143 -0.74 1.39 17.74
CA ASN A 143 -1.30 2.32 16.74
C ASN A 143 -0.97 2.03 15.27
N VAL A 144 -0.96 0.76 14.90
CA VAL A 144 -0.94 0.34 13.50
C VAL A 144 -2.06 -0.67 13.23
N THR A 145 -2.88 -0.37 12.22
CA THR A 145 -3.86 -1.32 11.66
C THR A 145 -3.62 -1.50 10.17
N ILE A 146 -3.71 -2.74 9.72
CA ILE A 146 -3.76 -3.08 8.30
C ILE A 146 -5.22 -3.35 7.92
N LEU A 147 -5.77 -2.58 6.99
CA LEU A 147 -7.09 -2.84 6.39
C LEU A 147 -6.92 -3.50 5.03
N ILE A 148 -7.36 -4.75 4.90
CA ILE A 148 -7.24 -5.53 3.67
C ILE A 148 -8.51 -5.42 2.81
N PRO A 149 -8.42 -4.91 1.55
CA PRO A 149 -9.53 -4.90 0.60
C PRO A 149 -9.59 -6.24 -0.15
N ARG A 150 -10.44 -7.16 0.30
CA ARG A 150 -10.63 -8.50 -0.29
C ARG A 150 -11.10 -8.45 -1.74
N GLY A 151 -11.87 -7.41 -2.08
CA GLY A 151 -12.39 -7.24 -3.44
C GLY A 151 -11.32 -6.84 -4.46
N GLY A 152 -10.13 -6.40 -4.02
CA GLY A 152 -8.96 -6.13 -4.87
C GLY A 152 -8.15 -4.89 -4.48
N LEU A 153 -6.88 -4.90 -4.88
CA LEU A 153 -5.83 -3.97 -4.44
C LEU A 153 -5.71 -2.72 -5.30
N SER A 154 -6.22 -2.74 -6.53
CA SER A 154 -6.05 -1.68 -7.51
C SER A 154 -7.20 -1.68 -8.52
N SER A 155 -7.41 -0.57 -9.24
CA SER A 155 -8.47 -0.46 -10.24
C SER A 155 -8.46 -1.54 -11.33
N ILE A 156 -7.31 -2.20 -11.53
CA ILE A 156 -7.08 -3.25 -12.52
C ILE A 156 -6.90 -4.66 -11.90
N ASP A 157 -7.12 -4.80 -10.61
CA ASP A 157 -7.11 -6.06 -9.86
C ASP A 157 -8.51 -6.38 -9.33
N LYS A 158 -9.37 -6.83 -10.25
CA LYS A 158 -10.76 -7.23 -9.98
C LYS A 158 -11.26 -8.12 -11.12
N PRO A 159 -12.32 -8.92 -10.95
CA PRO A 159 -12.80 -9.83 -11.99
C PRO A 159 -12.89 -9.19 -13.38
N GLY A 160 -12.27 -9.84 -14.37
CA GLY A 160 -12.24 -9.39 -15.76
C GLY A 160 -11.20 -8.30 -16.09
N GLN A 161 -10.34 -7.89 -15.14
CA GLN A 161 -9.25 -6.95 -15.38
C GLN A 161 -7.90 -7.64 -15.52
N VAL A 162 -6.94 -6.95 -16.15
CA VAL A 162 -5.64 -7.50 -16.56
C VAL A 162 -4.80 -8.04 -15.40
N PHE A 163 -4.90 -7.44 -14.21
CA PHE A 163 -4.12 -7.87 -13.05
C PHE A 163 -4.94 -8.72 -12.07
N TYR A 164 -6.14 -9.19 -12.43
CA TYR A 164 -6.90 -10.03 -11.52
C TYR A 164 -6.23 -11.37 -11.28
N MET A 165 -5.70 -11.57 -10.07
CA MET A 165 -5.03 -12.79 -9.64
C MET A 165 -5.25 -13.04 -8.14
N PRO A 166 -6.44 -13.53 -7.76
CA PRO A 166 -6.87 -13.64 -6.36
C PRO A 166 -5.92 -14.48 -5.50
N GLU A 167 -5.27 -15.49 -6.07
CA GLU A 167 -4.29 -16.35 -5.38
C GLU A 167 -3.06 -15.58 -4.89
N ALA A 168 -2.61 -14.58 -5.63
CA ALA A 168 -1.46 -13.77 -5.23
C ALA A 168 -1.83 -12.73 -4.17
N ASN A 169 -3.03 -12.15 -4.29
CA ASN A 169 -3.58 -11.31 -3.22
C ASN A 169 -3.71 -12.12 -1.92
N GLU A 170 -4.30 -13.32 -2.01
CA GLU A 170 -4.48 -14.21 -0.86
C GLU A 170 -3.15 -14.62 -0.22
N ALA A 171 -2.08 -14.79 -1.01
CA ALA A 171 -0.75 -15.05 -0.49
C ALA A 171 -0.20 -13.86 0.33
N LEU A 172 -0.37 -12.61 -0.15
CA LEU A 172 -0.03 -11.41 0.61
C LEU A 172 -0.82 -11.34 1.93
N PHE A 173 -2.13 -11.54 1.85
CA PHE A 173 -3.04 -11.43 2.98
C PHE A 173 -2.75 -12.47 4.08
N LYS A 174 -2.56 -13.74 3.69
CA LYS A 174 -2.13 -14.80 4.63
C LYS A 174 -0.78 -14.49 5.24
N THR A 175 0.17 -13.99 4.45
CA THR A 175 1.50 -13.65 4.96
C THR A 175 1.40 -12.57 6.04
N LEU A 176 0.69 -11.47 5.79
CA LEU A 176 0.48 -10.40 6.77
C LEU A 176 -0.17 -10.92 8.05
N LYS A 177 -1.29 -11.65 7.94
CA LYS A 177 -2.00 -12.22 9.09
C LYS A 177 -1.13 -13.17 9.92
N ASN A 178 -0.38 -14.06 9.26
CA ASN A 178 0.45 -15.04 9.95
C ASN A 178 1.67 -14.40 10.61
N ARG A 179 2.36 -13.49 9.91
CA ARG A 179 3.59 -12.85 10.40
C ARG A 179 3.34 -11.86 11.54
N LEU A 180 2.15 -11.23 11.57
CA LEU A 180 1.77 -10.25 12.59
C LEU A 180 0.93 -10.85 13.74
N LYS A 181 0.63 -12.15 13.68
CA LYS A 181 -0.12 -12.84 14.74
C LYS A 181 0.62 -12.72 16.08
N GLY A 182 -0.07 -12.19 17.09
CA GLY A 182 0.48 -11.99 18.43
C GLY A 182 1.34 -10.72 18.59
N THR A 183 1.43 -9.89 17.56
CA THR A 183 1.95 -8.52 17.67
C THR A 183 0.84 -7.55 18.08
N SER A 184 1.19 -6.29 18.32
CA SER A 184 0.24 -5.20 18.56
C SER A 184 -0.50 -4.73 17.30
N VAL A 185 -0.08 -5.18 16.11
CA VAL A 185 -0.63 -4.73 14.83
C VAL A 185 -1.96 -5.45 14.57
N GLU A 186 -3.03 -4.68 14.41
CA GLU A 186 -4.33 -5.22 14.05
C GLU A 186 -4.40 -5.48 12.53
N VAL A 187 -4.97 -6.61 12.12
CA VAL A 187 -5.20 -6.92 10.71
C VAL A 187 -6.69 -7.17 10.51
N ILE A 188 -7.36 -6.22 9.84
CA ILE A 188 -8.79 -6.24 9.55
C ILE A 188 -9.01 -6.60 8.09
N GLU A 189 -9.99 -7.46 7.82
CA GLU A 189 -10.43 -7.79 6.48
C GLU A 189 -11.74 -7.07 6.15
N ASP A 190 -11.82 -6.55 4.92
CA ASP A 190 -12.99 -5.89 4.39
C ASP A 190 -13.32 -6.50 3.03
N GLU A 191 -14.56 -6.98 2.85
CA GLU A 191 -15.00 -7.66 1.63
C GLU A 191 -14.96 -6.75 0.39
N ARG A 192 -14.94 -5.43 0.59
CA ARG A 192 -14.93 -4.43 -0.47
C ARG A 192 -13.62 -4.42 -1.27
N HIS A 193 -13.71 -4.02 -2.53
CA HIS A 193 -12.58 -3.59 -3.33
C HIS A 193 -12.14 -2.18 -2.91
N ILE A 194 -10.87 -1.81 -3.09
CA ILE A 194 -10.32 -0.50 -2.69
C ILE A 194 -11.08 0.72 -3.29
N TYR A 195 -11.81 0.52 -4.39
CA TYR A 195 -12.65 1.51 -5.06
C TYR A 195 -14.14 1.42 -4.74
N ASP A 196 -14.56 0.55 -3.84
CA ASP A 196 -15.97 0.47 -3.47
C ASP A 196 -16.32 1.59 -2.48
N PRO A 197 -17.54 2.15 -2.57
CA PRO A 197 -18.00 3.17 -1.64
C PRO A 197 -17.83 2.73 -0.18
N GLY A 198 -17.40 3.65 0.68
CA GLY A 198 -17.20 3.42 2.10
C GLY A 198 -15.85 2.77 2.46
N PHE A 199 -15.08 2.22 1.51
CA PHE A 199 -13.77 1.64 1.86
C PHE A 199 -12.77 2.73 2.28
N GLY A 200 -12.66 3.81 1.51
CA GLY A 200 -11.77 4.93 1.85
C GLY A 200 -12.20 5.65 3.12
N GLU A 201 -13.51 5.83 3.31
CA GLU A 201 -14.09 6.37 4.54
C GLU A 201 -13.73 5.50 5.75
N ARG A 202 -13.83 4.17 5.62
CA ARG A 202 -13.45 3.23 6.69
C ARG A 202 -11.96 3.33 7.06
N VAL A 203 -11.08 3.55 6.10
CA VAL A 203 -9.64 3.80 6.38
C VAL A 203 -9.47 5.03 7.26
N PHE A 204 -10.17 6.12 6.96
CA PHE A 204 -10.12 7.32 7.78
C PHE A 204 -10.77 7.11 9.15
N GLU A 205 -11.92 6.45 9.25
CA GLU A 205 -12.59 6.15 10.53
C GLU A 205 -11.66 5.39 11.48
N LEU A 206 -10.94 4.38 10.97
CA LEU A 206 -9.95 3.63 11.76
C LEU A 206 -8.84 4.57 12.27
N LEU A 207 -8.31 5.43 11.41
CA LEU A 207 -7.26 6.38 11.81
C LEU A 207 -7.78 7.41 12.83
N GLU A 208 -8.99 7.94 12.62
CA GLU A 208 -9.64 8.90 13.53
C GLU A 208 -9.80 8.28 14.92
N MET A 209 -10.24 7.02 15.01
CA MET A 209 -10.33 6.28 16.29
C MET A 209 -8.98 6.21 17.00
N MET A 210 -7.90 5.82 16.30
CA MET A 210 -6.56 5.70 16.89
C MET A 210 -6.02 7.05 17.40
N ILE A 211 -6.28 8.14 16.65
CA ILE A 211 -5.86 9.50 17.06
C ILE A 211 -6.55 9.93 18.37
N HIS A 212 -7.75 9.43 18.65
CA HIS A 212 -8.51 9.76 19.85
C HIS A 212 -8.22 8.84 21.03
N GLU A 213 -7.81 7.59 20.80
CA GLU A 213 -7.39 6.65 21.86
C GLU A 213 -6.02 7.01 22.47
N ASP A 214 -5.16 7.70 21.71
CA ASP A 214 -3.84 8.18 22.15
C ASP A 214 -3.85 9.48 22.97
N ARG A 215 -5.03 10.08 23.22
CA ARG A 215 -5.20 11.33 23.96
C ARG A 215 -5.77 11.10 25.36
#